data_AF-U3TSS3-F1
#
_entry.id   AF-U3TSS3-F1
#
_cell.length_a   1.000
_cell.length_b   1.000
_cell.length_c   1.000
_cell.angle_alpha   90.00
_cell.angle_beta   90.00
_cell.angle_gamma   90.00
#
_symmetry.space_group_name_H-M   'P 1'
#
loop_
_entity.id
_entity.type
_entity.pdbx_description
1 polymer ?
#
loop_
_entity_poly.entity_id
_entity_poly.type
_entity_poly.pdbx_seq_one_letter_code
_entity_poly.pdbx_strand_id
1 'polypeptide(L)' 'MFEDPFHLSVQDRYKNGQYRWQTIGNVMGHVVILVAHTVRFETDVERIRIISARHATRNERRSYEQSQV' A
#
# COMPACT_ATOMS: atom_id res chain seq x y z
N MET A 1 2.97 8.02 1.11
CA MET A 1 2.94 6.73 1.84
C MET A 1 4.17 5.86 1.52
N PHE A 2 4.63 5.82 0.26
CA PHE A 2 5.95 5.30 -0.11
C PHE A 2 6.72 6.34 -0.94
N GLU A 3 8.04 6.38 -0.82
CA GLU A 3 8.94 7.08 -1.75
C GLU A 3 9.33 6.20 -2.94
N ASP A 4 8.44 5.27 -3.30
CA ASP A 4 8.61 4.35 -4.42
C ASP A 4 7.71 4.80 -5.58
N PRO A 5 8.26 5.21 -6.73
CA PRO A 5 7.48 5.67 -7.87
C PRO A 5 6.64 4.55 -8.51
N PHE A 6 6.94 3.28 -8.23
CA PHE A 6 6.23 2.13 -8.77
C PHE A 6 5.23 1.51 -7.79
N HIS A 7 4.98 2.13 -6.64
CA HIS A 7 4.04 1.57 -5.68
C HIS A 7 2.64 1.41 -6.31
N LEU A 8 2.00 0.29 -6.03
CA LEU A 8 0.65 0.01 -6.50
C LEU A 8 -0.31 0.04 -5.32
N SER A 9 -1.34 0.88 -5.44
CA SER A 9 -2.42 0.97 -4.47
C SER A 9 -3.71 0.44 -5.08
N VAL A 10 -4.30 -0.57 -4.42
CA VAL A 10 -5.57 -1.16 -4.82
C VAL A 10 -6.56 -1.00 -3.66
N GLN A 11 -7.79 -0.61 -3.99
CA GLN A 11 -8.84 -0.61 -3.01
C GLN A 11 -9.27 -2.06 -2.70
N ASP A 12 -9.11 -2.50 -1.44
CA ASP A 12 -9.40 -3.87 -1.00
C ASP A 12 -10.87 -4.03 -0.59
N ARG A 13 -11.33 -3.27 0.43
CA ARG A 13 -12.71 -3.40 0.92
C ARG A 13 -13.23 -2.16 1.64
N TYR A 14 -14.55 -2.04 1.76
CA TYR A 14 -15.21 -1.06 2.62
C TYR A 14 -15.71 -1.72 3.91
N LYS A 15 -15.28 -1.24 5.07
CA LYS A 15 -15.65 -1.82 6.38
C LYS A 15 -15.70 -0.76 7.47
N ASN A 16 -16.77 -0.77 8.28
CA ASN A 16 -16.99 0.15 9.40
C ASN A 16 -16.85 1.63 8.99
N GLY A 17 -17.53 2.01 7.91
CA GLY A 17 -17.53 3.39 7.41
C GLY A 17 -16.25 3.82 6.68
N GLN A 18 -15.30 2.89 6.42
CA GLN A 18 -13.97 3.24 5.93
C GLN A 18 -13.55 2.38 4.75
N TYR A 19 -12.97 3.03 3.74
CA TYR A 19 -12.22 2.37 2.67
C TYR A 19 -10.88 1.87 3.21
N ARG A 20 -10.60 0.59 2.99
CA ARG A 20 -9.34 -0.06 3.33
C ARG A 20 -8.59 -0.39 2.05
N TRP A 21 -7.42 0.22 1.93
CA TRP A 21 -6.53 0.10 0.79
C TRP A 21 -5.42 -0.89 1.11
N GLN A 22 -4.93 -1.55 0.08
CA GLN A 22 -3.67 -2.28 0.11
C GLN A 22 -2.70 -1.61 -0.85
N THR A 23 -1.53 -1.22 -0.33
CA THR A 23 -0.46 -0.63 -1.12
C THR A 23 0.75 -1.54 -1.05
N ILE A 24 1.23 -2.01 -2.20
CA ILE A 24 2.48 -2.74 -2.33
C ILE A 24 3.55 -1.83 -2.92
N GLY A 25 4.74 -1.87 -2.35
CA GLY A 25 5.85 -1.04 -2.79
C GLY A 25 7.19 -1.51 -2.24
N ASN A 26 8.25 -1.03 -2.87
CA ASN A 26 9.60 -1.23 -2.40
C ASN A 26 9.95 -0.19 -1.32
N VAL A 27 10.64 -0.64 -0.27
CA VAL A 27 11.21 0.21 0.77
C VAL A 27 12.73 0.23 0.62
N MET A 28 13.26 1.43 0.41
CA MET A 28 14.70 1.73 0.37
C MET A 28 15.50 0.88 -0.63
N GLY A 29 14.90 0.40 -1.71
CA GLY A 29 15.54 -0.47 -2.71
C GLY A 29 15.67 -1.94 -2.31
N HIS A 30 15.26 -2.34 -1.10
CA HIS A 30 15.65 -3.64 -0.52
C HIS A 30 14.49 -4.60 -0.29
N VAL A 31 13.36 -4.11 0.24
CA VAL A 31 12.27 -4.97 0.69
C VAL A 31 10.96 -4.55 0.04
N VAL A 32 10.24 -5.51 -0.55
CA VAL A 32 8.87 -5.29 -1.04
C VAL A 32 7.90 -5.64 0.08
N ILE A 33 7.09 -4.67 0.50
CA ILE A 33 6.08 -4.85 1.53
C ILE A 33 4.69 -4.54 0.99
N LEU A 34 3.69 -5.21 1.56
CA LEU A 34 2.29 -4.88 1.38
C LEU A 34 1.77 -4.26 2.68
N VAL A 35 1.18 -3.07 2.56
CA VAL A 35 0.64 -2.30 3.68
C VAL A 35 -0.86 -2.16 3.50
N ALA A 36 -1.62 -2.61 4.49
CA ALA A 36 -3.05 -2.33 4.57
C ALA A 36 -3.26 -1.05 5.37
N HIS A 37 -4.06 -0.13 4.85
CA HIS A 37 -4.26 1.18 5.47
C HIS A 37 -5.65 1.76 5.19
N THR A 38 -6.00 2.81 5.93
CA THR A 38 -7.12 3.69 5.59
C THR A 38 -6.61 5.07 5.26
N VAL A 39 -7.26 5.73 4.30
CA VAL A 39 -7.05 7.14 3.99
C VAL A 39 -8.23 7.95 4.50
N ARG A 40 -7.98 9.07 5.16
CA ARG A 40 -8.98 10.07 5.53
C ARG A 40 -8.45 11.46 5.22
N PHE A 41 -9.33 12.35 4.80
CA PHE A 41 -9.01 13.76 4.61
C PHE A 41 -9.61 14.54 5.77
N GLU A 42 -8.76 15.16 6.59
CA GLU A 42 -9.15 16.01 7.71
C GLU A 42 -8.49 17.38 7.50
N THR A 43 -9.29 18.42 7.28
CA THR A 43 -8.83 19.83 7.20
C THR A 43 -7.59 20.00 6.28
N ASP A 44 -7.73 19.57 5.03
CA ASP A 44 -6.68 19.58 3.99
C ASP A 44 -5.43 18.72 4.28
N VAL A 45 -5.46 17.91 5.34
CA VAL A 45 -4.40 16.93 5.64
C VAL A 45 -4.90 15.53 5.30
N GLU A 46 -4.13 14.83 4.46
CA GLU A 46 -4.32 13.40 4.25
C GLU A 46 -3.77 12.63 5.47
N ARG A 47 -4.66 12.00 6.22
CA ARG A 47 -4.32 11.11 7.33
C ARG A 47 -4.37 9.66 6.87
N ILE A 48 -3.19 9.02 6.85
CA ILE A 48 -3.06 7.59 6.58
C ILE A 48 -2.92 6.84 7.90
N ARG A 49 -3.79 5.85 8.14
CA ARG A 49 -3.68 4.93 9.28
C ARG A 49 -3.26 3.55 8.80
N ILE A 50 -2.05 3.13 9.18
CA ILE A 50 -1.58 1.77 8.93
C ILE A 50 -2.36 0.79 9.81
N ILE A 51 -2.91 -0.24 9.19
CA ILE A 51 -3.57 -1.37 9.86
C ILE A 51 -2.58 -2.52 10.01
N SER A 52 -1.82 -2.80 8.95
CA SER A 52 -0.77 -3.82 8.95
C SER A 52 0.27 -3.49 7.90
N ALA A 53 1.51 -3.94 8.14
CA ALA A 53 2.58 -3.96 7.16
C ALA A 53 3.23 -5.34 7.24
N ARG A 54 3.43 -5.99 6.10
CA ARG A 54 4.11 -7.29 6.02
C ARG A 54 4.94 -7.40 4.77
N HIS A 55 5.87 -8.33 4.76
CA HIS A 55 6.56 -8.71 3.53
C HIS A 55 5.55 -9.17 2.48
N ALA A 56 5.78 -8.76 1.24
CA ALA A 56 5.04 -9.30 0.11
C ALA A 56 5.29 -10.81 0.00
N THR A 57 4.24 -11.55 -0.31
CA THR A 57 4.38 -12.96 -0.70
C THR A 57 5.13 -13.05 -2.02
N ARG A 58 5.64 -14.24 -2.36
CA ARG A 58 6.34 -14.47 -3.64
C ARG A 58 5.50 -14.05 -4.86
N ASN A 59 4.19 -14.33 -4.83
CA ASN A 59 3.30 -13.98 -5.94
C ASN A 59 3.06 -12.47 -6.03
N GLU A 60 2.76 -11.81 -4.90
CA GLU A 60 2.55 -10.36 -4.86
C GLU A 60 3.80 -9.60 -5.31
N ARG A 61 4.98 -10.05 -4.86
CA ARG A 61 6.27 -9.50 -5.29
C ARG A 61 6.44 -9.61 -6.80
N ARG A 62 6.17 -10.79 -7.37
CA ARG A 62 6.28 -11.03 -8.82
C ARG A 62 5.36 -10.10 -9.62
N SER A 63 4.11 -9.94 -9.18
CA SER A 63 3.15 -9.05 -9.83
C SER A 63 3.59 -7.58 -9.77
N TYR A 64 4.12 -7.14 -8.63
CA TYR A 64 4.69 -5.80 -8.48
C TYR A 64 5.90 -5.59 -9.42
N GLU A 65 6.87 -6.49 -9.43
CA GLU A 65 8.06 -6.39 -10.30
C GLU A 65 7.69 -6.37 -11.79
N GLN A 66 6.63 -7.09 -12.20
CA GLN A 66 6.12 -7.05 -13.57
C GLN A 66 5.47 -5.73 -13.97
N SER A 67 4.99 -4.93 -13.00
CA SER A 67 4.44 -3.59 -13.27
C SER A 67 5.50 -2.49 -13.39
N GLN A 68 6.77 -2.82 -13.12
CA GLN A 68 7.89 -1.87 -13.24
C GLN A 68 8.52 -1.84 -14.65
N VAL A 69 8.01 -2.65 -15.58
CA VAL A 69 8.57 -2.87 -16.92
C VAL A 69 7.90 -2.00 -17.98
#